data_AF-A0A3G8XJN3-F1
#
_entry.id   AF-A0A3G8XJN3-F1
#
_cell.length_a   1.000
_cell.length_b   1.000
_cell.length_c   1.000
_cell.angle_alpha   90.00
_cell.angle_beta   90.00
_cell.angle_gamma   90.00
#
_symmetry.space_group_name_H-M   'P 1'
#
loop_
_entity.id
_entity.type
_entity.pdbx_description
1 polymer ?
#
loop_
_entity_poly.entity_id
_entity_poly.type
_entity_poly.pdbx_seq_one_letter_code
_entity_poly.pdbx_strand_id
1 'polypeptide(L)' 'MRDPQRIKPFLVRIEQLWLKNPDYRFGQLIIWLAKIEELNPKLFYLEDKEFLEKINELEK' A
#
# COMPACT_ATOMS: atom_id res chain seq x y z
N MET A 1 -9.61 2.51 -19.01
CA MET A 1 -10.42 2.86 -17.82
C MET A 1 -10.10 1.84 -16.73
N ARG A 2 -9.86 2.24 -15.48
CA ARG A 2 -9.54 1.29 -14.39
C ARG A 2 -10.83 0.61 -13.88
N ASP A 3 -10.75 -0.67 -13.53
CA ASP A 3 -11.88 -1.42 -12.95
C ASP A 3 -12.20 -0.91 -11.53
N PRO A 4 -13.44 -0.47 -11.23
CA PRO A 4 -13.84 -0.08 -9.88
C PRO A 4 -13.77 -1.21 -8.85
N GLN A 5 -13.91 -2.47 -9.28
CA GLN A 5 -13.91 -3.62 -8.37
C GLN A 5 -12.57 -3.85 -7.67
N ARG A 6 -11.47 -3.26 -8.17
CA ARG A 6 -10.14 -3.32 -7.53
C ARG A 6 -10.07 -2.60 -6.17
N ILE A 7 -10.92 -1.59 -5.97
CA ILE A 7 -10.78 -0.63 -4.85
C ILE A 7 -11.01 -1.33 -3.51
N LYS A 8 -12.10 -2.06 -3.37
CA LYS A 8 -12.49 -2.65 -2.08
C LYS A 8 -11.53 -3.74 -1.62
N PRO A 9 -11.11 -4.71 -2.45
CA PRO A 9 -10.09 -5.69 -2.07
C PRO A 9 -8.77 -5.04 -1.66
N PHE A 10 -8.34 -3.99 -2.37
CA PHE A 10 -7.14 -3.25 -2.04
C PHE A 10 -7.23 -2.58 -0.66
N LEU A 11 -8.33 -1.88 -0.38
CA LEU A 11 -8.55 -1.21 0.91
C LEU A 11 -8.57 -2.20 2.09
N VAL A 12 -9.18 -3.38 1.93
CA VAL A 12 -9.20 -4.42 2.97
C VAL A 12 -7.78 -4.86 3.33
N ARG A 13 -6.88 -5.00 2.36
CA ARG A 13 -5.49 -5.39 2.61
C ARG A 13 -4.70 -4.29 3.31
N ILE A 14 -4.95 -3.02 2.96
CA ILE A 14 -4.36 -1.87 3.65
C ILE A 14 -4.87 -1.76 5.08
N GLU A 15 -6.17 -1.95 5.32
CA GLU A 15 -6.78 -1.98 6.66
C GLU A 15 -6.14 -3.06 7.53
N GLN A 16 -6.02 -4.29 7.03
CA GLN A 16 -5.38 -5.39 7.75
C GLN A 16 -3.94 -5.07 8.11
N LEU A 17 -3.16 -4.49 7.18
CA LEU A 17 -1.79 -4.08 7.45
C LEU A 17 -1.74 -2.96 8.50
N TRP A 18 -2.63 -1.99 8.42
CA TRP A 18 -2.64 -0.85 9.33
C TRP A 18 -3.02 -1.25 10.76
N LEU A 19 -4.01 -2.14 10.91
CA LEU A 19 -4.39 -2.72 12.21
C LEU A 19 -3.22 -3.46 12.88
N LYS A 20 -2.34 -4.09 12.09
CA LYS A 20 -1.11 -4.74 12.60
C LYS A 20 0.00 -3.74 12.97
N ASN A 21 -0.06 -2.50 12.47
CA ASN A 21 0.97 -1.48 12.64
C ASN A 21 0.34 -0.13 13.05
N PRO A 22 -0.29 -0.04 14.23
CA PRO A 22 -1.08 1.12 14.64
C PRO A 22 -0.24 2.39 14.87
N ASP A 23 1.08 2.26 15.03
CA ASP A 23 1.98 3.39 15.24
C ASP A 23 2.13 4.28 14.01
N TYR A 24 1.92 3.74 12.80
CA TYR A 24 1.94 4.53 11.58
C TYR A 24 0.63 5.30 11.40
N ARG A 25 0.72 6.57 11.01
CA ARG A 25 -0.41 7.23 10.34
C ARG A 25 -0.54 6.70 8.91
N PHE A 26 -1.74 6.72 8.34
CA PHE A 26 -2.02 6.19 6.99
C PHE A 26 -0.97 6.59 5.93
N GLY A 27 -0.66 7.88 5.81
CA GLY A 27 0.33 8.34 4.83
C GLY A 27 1.75 7.78 5.07
N GLN A 28 2.15 7.61 6.33
CA GLN A 28 3.44 7.02 6.69
C GLN A 28 3.46 5.53 6.34
N LEU A 29 2.35 4.82 6.57
CA LEU A 29 2.20 3.42 6.17
C LEU A 29 2.36 3.26 4.65
N ILE A 30 1.74 4.13 3.86
CA ILE A 30 1.83 4.10 2.40
C ILE A 30 3.25 4.38 1.91
N ILE A 31 3.94 5.38 2.49
CA ILE A 31 5.34 5.70 2.15
C ILE A 31 6.27 4.54 2.52
N TRP A 32 6.11 3.98 3.72
CA TRP A 32 6.87 2.85 4.20
C TRP A 32 6.68 1.61 3.32
N LEU A 33 5.41 1.27 3.03
CA LEU A 33 5.06 0.14 2.17
C LEU A 33 5.65 0.29 0.78
N ALA A 34 5.62 1.49 0.22
CA ALA A 34 6.20 1.76 -1.09
C ALA A 34 7.74 1.53 -1.13
N LYS A 35 8.42 1.48 0.04
CA LYS A 35 9.89 1.37 0.18
C LYS A 35 10.60 2.50 -0.57
N ILE A 36 10.08 3.70 -0.45
CA ILE A 36 10.56 4.87 -1.20
C ILE A 36 11.43 5.73 -0.28
N GLU A 37 12.70 5.88 -0.65
CA GLU A 37 13.64 6.78 0.02
C GLU A 37 13.46 8.25 -0.40
N GLU A 38 12.96 8.51 -1.63
CA GLU A 38 12.66 9.85 -2.15
C GLU A 38 11.19 10.01 -2.57
N LEU A 39 10.48 10.95 -1.93
CA LEU A 39 9.09 11.30 -2.25
C LEU A 39 8.99 11.88 -3.68
N ASN A 40 8.72 11.00 -4.65
CA ASN A 40 8.36 11.21 -6.07
C ASN A 40 9.52 11.06 -7.10
N PRO A 41 9.30 10.52 -8.33
CA PRO A 41 8.04 10.18 -9.02
C PRO A 41 7.37 8.85 -8.62
N LYS A 42 8.10 7.99 -7.91
CA LYS A 42 7.78 6.56 -7.83
C LYS A 42 6.45 6.25 -7.12
N LEU A 43 6.07 7.02 -6.10
CA LEU A 43 4.83 6.77 -5.35
C LEU A 43 3.59 7.05 -6.20
N PHE A 44 3.64 8.09 -7.03
CA PHE A 44 2.51 8.51 -7.85
C PHE A 44 2.12 7.46 -8.91
N TYR A 45 3.11 6.74 -9.44
CA TYR A 45 2.89 5.72 -10.47
C TYR A 45 2.66 4.32 -9.92
N LEU A 46 2.77 4.12 -8.60
CA LEU A 46 2.60 2.81 -7.99
C LEU A 46 1.13 2.37 -8.05
N GLU A 47 0.88 1.19 -8.60
CA GLU A 47 -0.45 0.61 -8.76
C GLU A 47 -0.83 -0.28 -7.57
N ASP A 48 -2.14 -0.47 -7.35
CA ASP A 48 -2.69 -1.31 -6.27
C ASP A 48 -2.04 -2.71 -6.23
N LYS A 49 -1.77 -3.30 -7.40
CA LYS A 49 -1.14 -4.63 -7.50
C LYS A 49 0.27 -4.65 -6.90
N GLU A 50 1.05 -3.60 -7.10
CA GLU A 50 2.43 -3.50 -6.62
C GLU A 50 2.44 -3.29 -5.10
N PHE A 51 1.48 -2.51 -4.58
CA PHE A 51 1.26 -2.43 -3.13
C PHE A 51 0.88 -3.79 -2.54
N LEU A 52 0.00 -4.56 -3.20
CA LEU A 52 -0.41 -5.89 -2.74
C LEU A 52 0.76 -6.89 -2.74
N GLU A 53 1.60 -6.86 -3.77
CA GLU A 53 2.84 -7.65 -3.83
C GLU A 53 3.76 -7.32 -2.65
N LYS A 54 3.97 -6.03 -2.38
CA LYS A 54 4.78 -5.58 -1.23
C LYS A 54 4.18 -6.01 0.11
N ILE A 55 2.85 -5.99 0.27
CA ILE A 55 2.19 -6.52 1.47
C ILE A 55 2.49 -8.02 1.62
N ASN A 56 2.36 -8.79 0.54
CA ASN A 56 2.61 -10.22 0.57
C ASN A 56 4.09 -10.56 0.85
N GLU A 57 5.04 -9.71 0.43
CA GLU A 57 6.46 -9.84 0.80
C GLU A 57 6.71 -9.66 2.30
N LEU A 58 5.95 -8.79 2.97
CA LEU A 58 6.08 -8.52 4.41
C LEU A 58 5.47 -9.63 5.28
N GLU A 59 4.53 -10.41 4.72
CA GLU A 59 3.87 -11.52 5.41
C GLU A 59 4.58 -12.87 5.22
N LYS A 60 5.66 -12.92 4.44
CA LYS A 60 6.55 -14.08 4.30
C LYS A 60 7.62 -14.09 5.39
#